data_AF-A0A1F7I4S1-F1
#
_entry.id   AF-A0A1F7I4S1-F1
#
_cell.length_a   1.000
_cell.length_b   1.000
_cell.length_c   1.000
_cell.angle_alpha   90.00
_cell.angle_beta   90.00
_cell.angle_gamma   90.00
#
_symmetry.space_group_name_H-M   'P 1'
#
loop_
_entity.id
_entity.type
_entity.pdbx_description
1 polymer ?
#
loop_
_entity_poly.entity_id
_entity_poly.type
_entity_poly.pdbx_seq_one_letter_code
_entity_poly.pdbx_strand_id
1 'polypeptide(L)'
;MFWKIISFSVVGLIVIFMIFFRGKTSNIKGVFSIFASPTPTPTSTPTPTLTPIPTNTPTPTFTPTPTFTPSPTPTPMPITSFESYFDQYSSQYDVDKDLLKKIAYCESGMSTGAANGEYGGMYQFTVETWQVTRQEMGADPNPDLRFGAKEAIETAAYKLARQGEKAWKNCL
;
A
#
# COMPACT_ATOMS: atom_id res chain seq x y z
N MET A 1 -34.97 -13.30 42.74
CA MET A 1 -34.52 -13.99 43.96
C MET A 1 -33.08 -14.44 43.73
N PHE A 2 -32.16 -14.03 44.63
CA PHE A 2 -30.95 -14.76 45.08
C PHE A 2 -30.13 -15.50 43.99
N TRP A 3 -28.87 -15.19 43.65
CA TRP A 3 -27.73 -14.84 44.49
C TRP A 3 -26.49 -14.65 43.57
N LYS A 4 -25.79 -13.52 43.71
CA LYS A 4 -24.44 -13.18 43.20
C LYS A 4 -23.30 -14.05 43.78
N ILE A 5 -22.41 -14.69 43.01
CA ILE A 5 -20.98 -14.76 43.42
C ILE A 5 -20.06 -14.83 42.20
N ILE A 6 -19.62 -13.65 41.74
CA ILE A 6 -18.34 -13.45 41.05
C ILE A 6 -17.27 -13.39 42.15
N SER A 7 -16.07 -13.95 41.91
CA SER A 7 -14.76 -13.55 42.47
C SER A 7 -13.91 -14.74 42.97
N PHE A 8 -12.59 -14.63 42.77
CA PHE A 8 -11.50 -15.39 43.43
C PHE A 8 -10.85 -16.63 42.76
N SER A 9 -10.65 -16.65 41.42
CA SER A 9 -9.73 -17.65 40.83
C SER A 9 -8.37 -17.13 40.35
N VAL A 10 -8.07 -15.83 40.49
CA VAL A 10 -6.78 -15.25 40.00
C VAL A 10 -5.84 -14.80 41.13
N VAL A 11 -6.30 -14.72 42.39
CA VAL A 11 -5.47 -14.28 43.53
C VAL A 11 -4.84 -15.46 44.30
N GLY A 12 -5.35 -16.70 44.14
CA GLY A 12 -4.90 -17.87 44.88
C GLY A 12 -3.53 -18.45 44.49
N LEU A 13 -3.03 -18.16 43.28
CA LEU A 13 -1.73 -18.69 42.81
C LEU A 13 -0.51 -17.91 43.33
N ILE A 14 -0.70 -16.69 43.82
CA ILE A 14 0.40 -15.83 44.28
C ILE A 14 0.81 -16.15 45.74
N VAL A 15 -0.06 -16.81 46.53
CA VAL A 15 0.19 -17.13 47.95
C VAL A 15 0.98 -18.44 48.13
N ILE A 16 0.98 -19.35 47.15
CA ILE A 16 1.74 -20.61 47.18
C ILE A 16 3.26 -20.34 47.06
N PHE A 17 3.65 -19.20 46.50
CA PHE A 17 5.06 -18.82 46.29
C PHE A 17 5.75 -18.25 47.55
N MET A 18 5.05 -18.04 48.66
CA MET A 18 5.64 -17.48 49.90
C MET A 18 5.75 -18.44 51.10
N ILE A 19 5.38 -19.73 50.98
CA ILE A 19 5.34 -20.64 52.15
C ILE A 19 6.41 -21.75 52.14
N PHE A 20 7.10 -22.02 51.04
CA PHE A 20 8.04 -23.17 50.97
C PHE A 20 9.54 -22.84 51.12
N PHE A 21 9.88 -21.79 51.87
CA PHE A 21 11.21 -21.69 52.49
C PHE A 21 11.14 -22.01 53.99
N ARG A 22 11.49 -23.25 54.40
CA ARG A 22 12.03 -23.50 55.75
C ARG A 22 12.74 -24.87 55.94
N GLY A 23 14.02 -24.83 56.36
CA GLY A 23 14.72 -25.82 57.23
C GLY A 23 15.30 -27.08 56.56
N LYS A 24 16.63 -27.33 56.53
CA LYS A 24 17.54 -27.97 57.55
C LYS A 24 16.97 -29.29 58.11
N THR A 25 17.66 -30.44 58.25
CA THR A 25 19.09 -30.82 58.40
C THR A 25 19.20 -32.37 58.34
N SER A 26 20.41 -32.89 58.02
CA SER A 26 21.11 -34.14 58.42
C SER A 26 20.30 -35.40 58.83
N ASN A 27 20.67 -36.65 58.47
CA ASN A 27 21.86 -37.37 58.97
C ASN A 27 21.73 -38.87 58.53
N ILE A 28 22.77 -39.45 57.89
CA ILE A 28 23.29 -40.87 57.93
C ILE A 28 22.32 -42.10 57.94
N LYS A 29 22.64 -43.31 57.47
CA LYS A 29 23.89 -44.07 57.25
C LYS A 29 23.52 -45.37 56.51
N GLY A 30 24.35 -45.79 55.55
CA GLY A 30 24.56 -47.20 55.19
C GLY A 30 23.47 -47.87 54.34
N VAL A 31 23.73 -48.90 53.52
CA VAL A 31 24.88 -49.79 53.39
C VAL A 31 24.82 -50.43 51.98
N PHE A 32 25.95 -50.38 51.28
CA PHE A 32 26.52 -51.33 50.30
C PHE A 32 25.61 -52.03 49.26
N SER A 33 25.96 -51.86 47.98
CA SER A 33 26.46 -53.02 47.22
C SER A 33 27.37 -52.59 46.08
N ILE A 34 28.44 -53.36 45.94
CA ILE A 34 29.70 -53.12 45.25
C ILE A 34 29.72 -53.87 43.92
N PHE A 35 29.89 -53.18 42.80
CA PHE A 35 30.53 -53.76 41.62
C PHE A 35 31.39 -52.70 40.94
N ALA A 36 32.71 -52.88 41.04
CA ALA A 36 33.72 -52.04 40.44
C ALA A 36 33.75 -52.27 38.91
N SER A 37 33.71 -51.18 38.15
CA SER A 37 33.96 -51.16 36.71
C SER A 37 35.14 -50.20 36.44
N PRO A 38 36.13 -50.57 35.60
CA PRO A 38 37.30 -49.74 35.36
C PRO A 38 36.92 -48.41 34.69
N THR A 39 37.36 -47.31 35.28
CA THR A 39 37.13 -45.93 34.83
C THR A 39 37.76 -45.68 33.45
N PRO A 40 37.00 -45.24 32.43
CA PRO A 40 37.59 -44.81 31.16
C PRO A 40 38.35 -43.50 31.34
N THR A 41 39.56 -43.44 30.78
CA THR A 41 40.41 -42.24 30.73
C THR A 41 39.71 -41.10 30.00
N PRO A 42 39.66 -39.86 30.53
CA PRO A 42 39.02 -38.74 29.86
C PRO A 42 39.79 -38.34 28.61
N THR A 43 39.13 -38.44 27.45
CA THR A 43 39.63 -37.94 26.16
C THR A 43 39.51 -36.42 26.13
N SER A 44 40.57 -35.72 25.73
CA SER A 44 40.59 -34.26 25.62
C SER A 44 39.59 -33.77 24.57
N THR A 45 38.58 -33.02 25.02
CA THR A 45 37.56 -32.38 24.17
C THR A 45 38.20 -31.32 23.27
N PRO A 46 37.96 -31.32 21.94
CA PRO A 46 38.46 -30.25 21.07
C PRO A 46 37.81 -28.90 21.43
N THR A 47 38.63 -27.86 21.45
CA THR A 47 38.22 -26.47 21.74
C THR A 47 37.33 -25.94 20.61
N PRO A 48 36.20 -25.26 20.91
CA PRO A 48 35.32 -24.73 19.87
C PRO A 48 36.04 -23.65 19.05
N THR A 49 36.02 -23.82 17.72
CA THR A 49 36.57 -22.87 16.77
C THR A 49 35.61 -21.67 16.63
N LEU A 50 36.14 -20.45 16.67
CA LEU A 50 35.35 -19.23 16.56
C LEU A 50 34.71 -19.13 15.16
N THR A 51 33.39 -19.02 15.13
CA THR A 51 32.59 -18.80 13.92
C THR A 51 32.92 -17.43 13.32
N PRO A 52 33.16 -17.30 12.01
CA PRO A 52 33.42 -16.01 11.39
C PRO A 52 32.19 -15.10 11.50
N ILE A 53 32.43 -13.83 11.83
CA ILE A 53 31.41 -12.78 11.86
C ILE A 53 31.00 -12.42 10.42
N PRO A 54 29.70 -12.24 10.14
CA PRO A 54 29.24 -11.79 8.84
C PRO A 54 29.74 -10.38 8.55
N THR A 55 30.43 -10.21 7.43
CA THR A 55 30.85 -8.91 6.90
C THR A 55 29.65 -8.15 6.34
N ASN A 56 29.59 -6.84 6.61
CA ASN A 56 28.54 -5.96 6.11
C ASN A 56 28.52 -5.95 4.56
N THR A 57 27.43 -6.45 3.99
CA THR A 57 27.13 -6.35 2.57
C THR A 57 26.92 -4.88 2.19
N PRO A 58 27.52 -4.37 1.10
CA PRO A 58 27.30 -2.99 0.67
C PRO A 58 25.83 -2.76 0.31
N THR A 59 25.27 -1.68 0.83
CA THR A 59 23.91 -1.21 0.55
C THR A 59 23.81 -0.83 -0.94
N PRO A 60 22.77 -1.24 -1.68
CA PRO A 60 22.60 -0.84 -3.07
C PRO A 60 22.46 0.68 -3.16
N THR A 61 23.29 1.29 -3.99
CA THR A 61 23.20 2.71 -4.36
C THR A 61 22.00 2.91 -5.29
N PHE A 62 21.16 3.91 -4.97
CA PHE A 62 20.04 4.30 -5.82
C PHE A 62 20.55 4.82 -7.17
N THR A 63 20.21 4.11 -8.24
CA THR A 63 20.38 4.58 -9.61
C THR A 63 19.51 5.83 -9.82
N PRO A 64 20.02 6.94 -10.39
CA PRO A 64 19.19 8.10 -10.66
C PRO A 64 18.07 7.76 -11.63
N THR A 65 16.83 8.05 -11.23
CA THR A 65 15.63 7.92 -12.06
C THR A 65 15.78 8.79 -13.32
N PRO A 66 15.43 8.30 -14.52
CA PRO A 66 15.53 9.11 -15.73
C PRO A 66 14.68 10.38 -15.61
N THR A 67 15.29 11.53 -15.90
CA THR A 67 14.61 12.81 -16.00
C THR A 67 13.74 12.81 -17.25
N PHE A 68 12.41 12.84 -17.08
CA PHE A 68 11.48 12.98 -18.19
C PHE A 68 11.73 14.31 -18.91
N THR A 69 12.10 14.23 -20.18
CA THR A 69 12.16 15.39 -21.06
C THR A 69 10.73 15.90 -21.27
N PRO A 70 10.43 17.20 -21.11
CA PRO A 70 9.10 17.70 -21.40
C PRO A 70 8.77 17.43 -22.86
N SER A 71 7.71 16.67 -23.10
CA SER A 71 7.13 16.50 -24.44
C SER A 71 6.73 17.87 -24.96
N PRO A 72 6.95 18.19 -26.26
CA PRO A 72 6.49 19.45 -26.82
C PRO A 72 4.99 19.60 -26.55
N THR A 73 4.60 20.75 -26.00
CA THR A 73 3.19 21.10 -25.84
C THR A 73 2.56 21.13 -27.24
N PRO A 74 1.67 20.18 -27.57
CA PRO A 74 1.04 20.19 -28.89
C PRO A 74 0.11 21.39 -29.02
N THR A 75 0.02 21.92 -30.24
CA THR A 75 -0.84 23.06 -30.58
C THR A 75 -2.30 22.75 -30.25
N PRO A 76 -3.04 23.69 -29.63
CA PRO A 76 -4.46 23.48 -29.29
C PRO A 76 -5.26 23.12 -30.55
N MET A 77 -6.03 22.03 -30.48
CA MET A 77 -6.95 21.64 -31.55
C MET A 77 -8.21 22.50 -31.48
N PRO A 78 -8.81 22.87 -32.62
CA PRO A 78 -10.05 23.64 -32.61
C PRO A 78 -11.18 22.82 -31.97
N ILE A 79 -11.96 23.48 -31.10
CA ILE A 79 -13.08 22.89 -30.32
C ILE A 79 -14.04 22.10 -31.20
N THR A 80 -14.26 22.55 -32.44
CA THR A 80 -15.15 21.92 -33.43
C THR A 80 -14.78 20.48 -33.77
N SER A 81 -13.54 20.04 -33.54
CA SER A 81 -13.08 18.68 -33.87
C SER A 81 -13.68 17.60 -32.97
N PHE A 82 -14.17 17.99 -31.79
CA PHE A 82 -14.64 17.06 -30.76
C PHE A 82 -16.08 17.32 -30.31
N GLU A 83 -16.78 18.27 -30.96
CA GLU A 83 -18.11 18.74 -30.53
C GLU A 83 -19.12 17.60 -30.37
N SER A 84 -19.11 16.61 -31.28
CA SER A 84 -20.01 15.46 -31.22
C SER A 84 -19.80 14.59 -29.97
N TYR A 85 -18.57 14.46 -29.49
CA TYR A 85 -18.29 13.72 -28.24
C TYR A 85 -18.76 14.51 -27.03
N PHE A 86 -18.59 15.83 -27.03
CA PHE A 86 -19.15 16.69 -25.99
C PHE A 86 -20.67 16.60 -25.94
N ASP A 87 -21.36 16.68 -27.08
CA ASP A 87 -22.81 16.54 -27.17
C ASP A 87 -23.29 15.17 -26.68
N GLN A 88 -22.65 14.10 -27.15
CA GLN A 88 -23.01 12.73 -26.80
C GLN A 88 -22.86 12.49 -25.30
N TYR A 89 -21.69 12.79 -24.72
CA TYR A 89 -21.39 12.39 -23.35
C TYR A 89 -21.95 13.35 -22.30
N SER A 90 -22.12 14.65 -22.61
CA SER A 90 -22.89 15.55 -21.76
C SER A 90 -24.33 15.06 -21.59
N SER A 91 -24.95 14.65 -22.70
CA SER A 91 -26.32 14.11 -22.71
C SER A 91 -26.41 12.74 -22.04
N GLN A 92 -25.44 11.85 -22.26
CA GLN A 92 -25.41 10.51 -21.70
C GLN A 92 -25.28 10.50 -20.17
N TYR A 93 -24.49 11.42 -19.61
CA TYR A 93 -24.20 11.47 -18.17
C TYR A 93 -24.92 12.60 -17.44
N ASP A 94 -25.79 13.36 -18.11
CA ASP A 94 -26.51 14.53 -17.56
C ASP A 94 -25.55 15.56 -16.93
N VAL A 95 -24.52 15.94 -17.69
CA VAL A 95 -23.49 16.91 -17.28
C VAL A 95 -23.54 18.12 -18.19
N ASP A 96 -23.34 19.31 -17.62
CA ASP A 96 -23.24 20.55 -18.39
C ASP A 96 -22.10 20.47 -19.44
N LYS A 97 -22.46 20.67 -20.71
CA LYS A 97 -21.53 20.58 -21.83
C LYS A 97 -20.47 21.67 -21.79
N ASP A 98 -20.85 22.88 -21.40
CA ASP A 98 -19.95 24.03 -21.37
C ASP A 98 -18.98 23.91 -20.19
N LEU A 99 -19.42 23.31 -19.08
CA LEU A 99 -18.56 22.89 -17.97
C LEU A 99 -17.50 21.88 -18.42
N LEU A 100 -17.89 20.83 -19.16
CA LEU A 100 -16.95 19.84 -19.71
C LEU A 100 -15.88 20.49 -20.60
N LYS A 101 -16.29 21.45 -21.45
CA LYS A 101 -15.36 22.21 -22.31
C LYS A 101 -14.49 23.16 -21.51
N LYS A 102 -15.05 23.85 -20.51
CA LYS A 102 -14.31 24.76 -19.63
C LYS A 102 -13.18 24.04 -18.91
N ILE A 103 -13.45 22.84 -18.39
CA ILE A 103 -12.43 22.02 -17.72
C ILE A 103 -11.37 21.55 -18.72
N ALA A 104 -11.76 21.00 -19.87
CA ALA A 104 -10.81 20.57 -20.91
C ALA A 104 -9.89 21.70 -21.38
N TYR A 105 -10.44 22.91 -21.57
CA TYR A 105 -9.65 24.09 -21.92
C TYR A 105 -8.72 24.52 -20.78
N CYS A 106 -9.20 24.52 -19.53
CA CYS A 106 -8.40 24.87 -18.37
C CYS A 106 -7.23 23.90 -18.12
N GLU A 107 -7.47 22.59 -18.25
CA GLU A 107 -6.48 21.55 -17.96
C GLU A 107 -5.39 21.45 -19.04
N SER A 108 -5.75 21.63 -20.31
CA SER A 108 -4.83 21.34 -21.43
C SER A 108 -4.92 22.29 -22.62
N GLY A 109 -5.85 23.25 -22.60
CA GLY A 109 -6.19 24.01 -23.80
C GLY A 109 -6.86 23.16 -24.88
N MET A 110 -7.66 22.15 -24.49
CA MET A 110 -8.32 21.18 -25.40
C MET A 110 -7.35 20.23 -26.12
N SER A 111 -6.18 19.99 -25.54
CA SER A 111 -5.15 19.17 -26.14
C SER A 111 -5.22 17.72 -25.69
N THR A 112 -5.52 16.82 -26.62
CA THR A 112 -5.52 15.37 -26.39
C THR A 112 -4.14 14.82 -26.08
N GLY A 113 -3.07 15.46 -26.59
CA GLY A 113 -1.68 15.04 -26.39
C GLY A 113 -0.98 15.72 -25.21
N ALA A 114 -1.69 16.52 -24.40
CA ALA A 114 -1.09 17.21 -23.27
C ALA A 114 -0.57 16.20 -22.23
N ALA A 115 0.67 16.38 -21.79
CA ALA A 115 1.30 15.56 -20.77
C ALA A 115 2.07 16.45 -19.79
N ASN A 116 1.84 16.26 -18.49
CA ASN A 116 2.50 16.97 -17.41
C ASN A 116 2.85 15.99 -16.28
N GLY A 117 4.02 15.37 -16.36
CA GLY A 117 4.40 14.30 -15.43
C GLY A 117 3.48 13.08 -15.56
N GLU A 118 2.81 12.70 -14.46
CA GLU A 118 1.85 11.59 -14.46
C GLU A 118 0.50 11.95 -15.10
N TYR A 119 0.21 13.25 -15.20
CA TYR A 119 -1.02 13.76 -15.78
C TYR A 119 -0.97 13.69 -17.31
N GLY A 120 -2.04 13.18 -17.92
CA GLY A 120 -2.12 13.03 -19.37
C GLY A 120 -3.51 13.27 -19.94
N GLY A 121 -3.53 13.72 -21.19
CA GLY A 121 -4.74 13.90 -21.97
C GLY A 121 -5.41 15.25 -21.78
N MET A 122 -6.56 15.38 -22.45
CA MET A 122 -7.36 16.61 -22.50
C MET A 122 -7.80 17.10 -21.12
N TYR A 123 -8.01 16.18 -20.19
CA TYR A 123 -8.49 16.45 -18.83
C TYR A 123 -7.42 16.24 -17.76
N GLN A 124 -6.17 16.03 -18.16
CA GLN A 124 -5.04 15.78 -17.27
C GLN A 124 -5.40 14.72 -16.21
N PHE A 125 -5.72 13.49 -16.64
CA PHE A 125 -5.92 12.39 -15.70
C PHE A 125 -4.58 11.78 -15.27
N THR A 126 -4.42 11.44 -13.99
CA THR A 126 -3.34 10.55 -13.55
C THR A 126 -3.60 9.10 -14.00
N VAL A 127 -2.56 8.25 -14.01
CA VAL A 127 -2.69 6.83 -14.36
C VAL A 127 -3.68 6.13 -13.44
N GLU A 128 -3.53 6.33 -12.14
CA GLU A 128 -4.38 5.70 -11.13
C GLU A 128 -5.84 6.16 -11.25
N THR A 129 -6.06 7.47 -11.32
CA THR A 129 -7.43 8.03 -11.43
C THR A 129 -8.11 7.53 -12.69
N TRP A 130 -7.38 7.47 -13.82
CA TRP A 130 -7.90 6.93 -15.07
C TRP A 130 -8.35 5.47 -14.93
N GLN A 131 -7.45 4.62 -14.45
CA GLN A 131 -7.71 3.18 -14.32
C GLN A 131 -8.91 2.91 -13.41
N VAL A 132 -8.95 3.55 -12.23
CA VAL A 132 -10.07 3.39 -11.28
C VAL A 132 -11.38 3.87 -11.92
N THR A 133 -11.40 5.06 -12.53
CA THR A 133 -12.62 5.61 -13.12
C THR A 133 -13.14 4.72 -14.26
N ARG A 134 -12.26 4.26 -15.17
CA ARG A 134 -12.62 3.38 -16.28
C ARG A 134 -13.09 2.00 -15.81
N GLN A 135 -12.47 1.45 -14.76
CA GLN A 135 -12.92 0.20 -14.14
C GLN A 135 -14.34 0.36 -13.56
N GLU A 136 -14.63 1.47 -12.88
CA GLU A 136 -15.97 1.75 -12.38
C GLU A 136 -17.01 1.91 -13.50
N MET A 137 -16.59 2.42 -14.67
CA MET A 137 -17.42 2.50 -15.87
C MET A 137 -17.65 1.14 -16.55
N GLY A 138 -16.89 0.11 -16.19
CA GLY A 138 -16.84 -1.15 -16.93
C GLY A 138 -16.20 -1.01 -18.32
N ALA A 139 -15.31 -0.04 -18.50
CA ALA A 139 -14.64 0.27 -19.76
C ALA A 139 -13.15 -0.09 -19.71
N ASP A 140 -12.47 -0.11 -20.87
CA ASP A 140 -11.04 -0.44 -20.96
C ASP A 140 -10.19 0.53 -20.09
N PRO A 141 -9.48 0.02 -19.06
CA PRO A 141 -8.70 0.85 -18.15
C PRO A 141 -7.29 1.16 -18.66
N ASN A 142 -6.93 0.81 -19.90
CA ASN A 142 -5.62 1.12 -20.45
C ASN A 142 -5.30 2.63 -20.29
N PRO A 143 -4.23 3.00 -19.55
CA PRO A 143 -3.88 4.39 -19.29
C PRO A 143 -3.62 5.23 -20.53
N ASP A 144 -3.19 4.62 -21.63
CA ASP A 144 -2.88 5.35 -22.86
C ASP A 144 -4.14 5.92 -23.55
N LEU A 145 -5.31 5.37 -23.23
CA LEU A 145 -6.58 5.86 -23.76
C LEU A 145 -6.95 7.25 -23.24
N ARG A 146 -6.30 7.76 -22.18
CA ARG A 146 -6.52 9.14 -21.70
C ARG A 146 -6.11 10.20 -22.71
N PHE A 147 -5.26 9.84 -23.68
CA PHE A 147 -4.85 10.70 -24.79
C PHE A 147 -5.84 10.63 -25.97
N GLY A 148 -6.86 9.78 -25.92
CA GLY A 148 -7.95 9.74 -26.88
C GLY A 148 -9.04 10.74 -26.52
N ALA A 149 -9.47 11.59 -27.47
CA ALA A 149 -10.51 12.59 -27.20
C ALA A 149 -11.82 11.96 -26.73
N LYS A 150 -12.24 10.88 -27.40
CA LYS A 150 -13.50 10.19 -27.12
C LYS A 150 -13.50 9.63 -25.70
N GLU A 151 -12.50 8.83 -25.38
CA GLU A 151 -12.37 8.17 -24.08
C GLU A 151 -12.17 9.20 -22.96
N ALA A 152 -11.40 10.26 -23.21
CA ALA A 152 -11.16 11.31 -22.22
C ALA A 152 -12.44 12.10 -21.90
N ILE A 153 -13.20 12.52 -22.91
CA ILE A 153 -14.46 13.25 -22.72
C ILE A 153 -15.51 12.37 -22.04
N GLU A 154 -15.64 11.11 -22.46
CA GLU A 154 -16.53 10.12 -21.82
C GLU A 154 -16.21 9.95 -20.33
N THR A 155 -14.93 9.76 -20.02
CA THR A 155 -14.46 9.51 -18.64
C THR A 155 -14.62 10.76 -17.77
N ALA A 156 -14.38 11.95 -18.33
CA ALA A 156 -14.59 13.21 -17.63
C ALA A 156 -16.07 13.45 -17.32
N ALA A 157 -16.95 13.21 -18.28
CA ALA A 157 -18.40 13.31 -18.10
C ALA A 157 -18.89 12.36 -17.00
N TYR A 158 -18.48 11.09 -17.05
CA TYR A 158 -18.80 10.13 -16.00
C TYR A 158 -18.32 10.56 -14.61
N LYS A 159 -17.07 11.04 -14.50
CA LYS A 159 -16.50 11.47 -13.21
C LYS A 159 -17.21 12.70 -12.65
N LEU A 160 -17.58 13.67 -13.50
CA LEU A 160 -18.36 14.84 -13.11
C LEU A 160 -19.76 14.44 -12.62
N ALA A 161 -20.44 13.54 -13.31
CA ALA A 161 -21.77 13.07 -12.88
C ALA A 161 -21.76 12.43 -11.48
N ARG A 162 -20.64 11.82 -11.07
CA ARG A 162 -20.52 11.14 -9.77
C ARG A 162 -19.91 11.99 -8.66
N GLN A 163 -18.86 12.75 -8.96
CA GLN A 163 -18.07 13.48 -7.96
C GLN A 163 -18.33 14.99 -7.97
N GLY A 164 -19.09 15.47 -8.96
CA GLY A 164 -19.33 16.87 -9.21
C GLY A 164 -18.05 17.63 -9.55
N GLU A 165 -18.15 18.96 -9.42
CA GLU A 165 -17.09 19.92 -9.73
C GLU A 165 -15.83 19.75 -8.85
N LYS A 166 -15.93 19.03 -7.73
CA LYS A 166 -14.77 18.78 -6.85
C LYS A 166 -13.67 17.95 -7.49
N ALA A 167 -13.95 17.27 -8.60
CA ALA A 167 -12.95 16.52 -9.34
C ALA A 167 -11.92 17.41 -10.05
N TRP A 168 -12.26 18.67 -10.37
CA TRP A 168 -11.39 19.64 -11.06
C TRP A 168 -11.38 20.99 -10.35
N LYS A 169 -11.00 21.01 -9.06
CA LYS A 169 -11.02 22.22 -8.21
C LYS A 169 -10.17 23.38 -8.74
N ASN A 170 -9.15 23.09 -9.53
CA ASN A 170 -8.28 24.14 -10.06
C ASN A 170 -8.92 24.88 -11.26
N CYS A 171 -10.01 24.32 -11.81
CA CYS A 171 -10.68 24.85 -12.99
C CYS A 171 -12.10 25.36 -12.72
N LEU A 172 -12.59 25.25 -11.48
CA LEU A 172 -13.97 25.50 -11.08
C LEU A 172 -14.07 26.41 -9.86
#